data_AF-A0A934USL4-F1
#
_entry.id   AF-A0A934USL4-F1
#
_cell.length_a   1.000
_cell.length_b   1.000
_cell.length_c   1.000
_cell.angle_alpha   90.00
_cell.angle_beta   90.00
_cell.angle_gamma   90.00
#
_symmetry.space_group_name_H-M   'P 1'
#
loop_
_entity.id
_entity.type
_entity.pdbx_description
1 polymer ?
#
loop_
_entity_poly.entity_id
_entity_poly.type
_entity_poly.pdbx_seq_one_letter_code
_entity_poly.pdbx_strand_id
1 'polypeptide(L)'
;MRPPIQIDTDTWIIMRAVEQHPKAIVHRVTDTAGEARFLLMTWWPVPAHRRMVGIYKSLAEADAQVPVADAESPPRPDGDPERRAAWEERQEKKRRRRELMMAELQRYSATGSGDRDPRL
;
A
#
# COMPACT_ATOMS: atom_id res chain seq x y z
N MET A 1 -13.16 -12.51 -0.27
CA MET A 1 -11.98 -11.61 -0.27
C MET A 1 -10.94 -12.21 -1.22
N ARG A 2 -10.20 -11.40 -1.98
CA ARG A 2 -9.09 -11.95 -2.80
C ARG A 2 -7.95 -12.36 -1.86
N PRO A 3 -7.37 -13.56 -2.01
CA PRO A 3 -6.25 -13.99 -1.18
C PRO A 3 -5.01 -13.11 -1.44
N PRO A 4 -4.10 -12.96 -0.45
CA PRO A 4 -2.80 -12.36 -0.68
C PRO A 4 -2.04 -13.07 -1.81
N ILE A 5 -1.38 -12.28 -2.66
CA ILE A 5 -0.57 -12.79 -3.77
C ILE A 5 0.87 -12.89 -3.27
N GLN A 6 1.40 -14.10 -3.18
CA GLN A 6 2.81 -14.29 -2.84
C GLN A 6 3.71 -13.87 -4.01
N ILE A 7 4.69 -13.02 -3.74
CA ILE A 7 5.64 -12.51 -4.75
C ILE A 7 7.08 -12.93 -4.45
N ASP A 8 7.34 -13.41 -3.23
CA ASP A 8 8.62 -13.94 -2.78
C ASP A 8 8.37 -14.93 -1.61
N THR A 9 9.40 -15.65 -1.16
CA THR A 9 9.32 -16.61 -0.05
C THR A 9 8.67 -16.01 1.19
N ASP A 10 9.05 -14.78 1.54
CA ASP A 10 8.59 -14.07 2.73
C ASP A 10 7.80 -12.80 2.41
N THR A 11 7.29 -12.65 1.19
CA THR A 11 6.60 -11.41 0.78
C THR A 11 5.28 -11.68 0.06
N TRP A 12 4.24 -10.99 0.50
CA TRP A 12 2.90 -11.02 -0.10
C TRP A 12 2.40 -9.62 -0.42
N ILE A 13 1.64 -9.51 -1.49
CA ILE A 13 0.92 -8.31 -1.89
C ILE A 13 -0.57 -8.53 -1.62
N ILE A 14 -1.24 -7.52 -1.07
CA ILE A 14 -2.68 -7.56 -0.82
C ILE A 14 -3.41 -6.66 -1.81
N MET A 15 -4.27 -7.28 -2.62
CA MET A 15 -5.16 -6.63 -3.57
C MET A 15 -6.56 -6.44 -2.96
N ARG A 16 -7.17 -5.28 -3.21
CA ARG A 16 -8.56 -4.96 -2.79
C ARG A 16 -9.33 -4.29 -3.94
N ALA A 17 -9.62 -3.00 -3.82
CA ALA A 17 -10.59 -2.30 -4.67
C ALA A 17 -10.09 -1.99 -6.09
N VAL A 18 -8.81 -1.68 -6.27
CA VAL A 18 -8.26 -1.29 -7.59
C VAL A 18 -7.32 -2.37 -8.09
N GLU A 19 -7.64 -3.00 -9.22
CA GLU A 19 -6.86 -4.11 -9.77
C GLU A 19 -5.43 -3.71 -10.17
N GLN A 20 -5.23 -2.43 -10.49
CA GLN A 20 -3.95 -1.89 -10.96
C GLN A 20 -3.02 -1.46 -9.81
N HIS A 21 -3.52 -1.38 -8.58
CA HIS A 21 -2.76 -0.85 -7.45
C HIS A 21 -2.95 -1.70 -6.20
N PRO A 22 -1.88 -2.35 -5.71
CA PRO A 22 -1.93 -3.00 -4.42
C PRO A 22 -2.26 -2.02 -3.30
N LYS A 23 -2.89 -2.55 -2.26
CA LYS A 23 -3.25 -1.76 -1.08
C LYS A 23 -2.22 -1.85 0.03
N ALA A 24 -1.63 -3.03 0.16
CA ALA A 24 -0.60 -3.30 1.15
C ALA A 24 0.40 -4.33 0.65
N ILE A 25 1.53 -4.39 1.34
CA ILE A 25 2.53 -5.45 1.24
C ILE A 25 2.77 -6.01 2.63
N VAL A 26 2.97 -7.31 2.73
CA VAL A 26 3.26 -8.02 3.96
C VAL A 26 4.62 -8.69 3.83
N HIS A 27 5.50 -8.46 4.81
CA HIS A 27 6.77 -9.16 4.93
C HIS A 27 6.73 -10.10 6.13
N ARG A 28 7.13 -11.36 5.95
CA ARG A 28 7.44 -12.25 7.05
C ARG A 28 8.86 -11.97 7.53
N VAL A 29 9.01 -11.87 8.84
CA VAL A 29 10.29 -11.78 9.53
C VAL A 29 10.29 -12.76 10.70
N THR A 30 11.48 -13.13 11.15
CA THR A 30 11.64 -13.88 12.39
C THR A 30 12.04 -12.90 13.48
N ASP A 31 11.30 -12.87 14.59
CA ASP A 31 11.64 -12.02 15.73
C ASP A 31 12.82 -12.60 16.54
N THR A 32 13.25 -11.88 17.57
CA THR A 32 14.38 -12.30 18.42
C THR A 32 14.10 -13.56 19.23
N ALA A 33 12.84 -13.99 19.35
CA ALA A 33 12.45 -15.23 20.01
C ALA A 33 12.38 -16.41 19.02
N GLY A 34 12.64 -16.18 17.72
CA GLY A 34 12.54 -17.21 16.69
C GLY A 34 11.13 -17.36 16.11
N GLU A 35 10.18 -16.49 16.50
CA GLU A 35 8.80 -16.59 16.07
C GLU A 35 8.54 -15.81 14.78
N ALA A 36 7.72 -16.38 13.90
CA ALA A 36 7.33 -15.72 12.65
C ALA A 36 6.39 -14.54 12.93
N ARG A 37 6.73 -13.37 12.39
CA ARG A 37 5.92 -12.15 12.44
C ARG A 37 5.66 -11.62 11.05
N PHE A 38 4.47 -11.05 10.86
CA PHE A 38 4.02 -10.54 9.58
C PHE A 38 3.87 -9.02 9.68
N LEU A 39 4.78 -8.29 9.05
CA LEU A 39 4.82 -6.84 9.01
C LEU A 39 3.89 -6.35 7.91
N LEU A 40 2.77 -5.73 8.27
CA LEU A 40 1.88 -5.08 7.32
C LEU A 40 2.39 -3.68 7.02
N MET A 41 2.60 -3.37 5.74
CA MET A 41 3.02 -2.06 5.29
C MET A 41 2.07 -1.49 4.25
N THR A 42 1.93 -0.15 4.24
CA THR A 42 1.25 0.55 3.15
C THR A 42 1.96 0.29 1.83
N TRP A 43 1.20 0.06 0.76
CA TRP A 43 1.82 -0.04 -0.55
C TRP A 43 2.38 1.30 -1.03
N TRP A 44 3.62 1.26 -1.54
CA TRP A 44 4.22 2.33 -2.33
C TRP A 44 5.20 1.71 -3.32
N PRO A 45 5.31 2.25 -4.56
CA PRO A 45 6.25 1.76 -5.57
C PRO A 45 7.70 1.76 -5.08
N VAL A 46 8.14 2.89 -4.54
CA VAL A 46 9.46 3.06 -3.93
C VAL A 46 9.44 2.48 -2.51
N PRO A 47 10.23 1.43 -2.21
CA PRO A 47 10.21 0.76 -0.92
C PRO A 47 10.42 1.69 0.29
N ALA A 48 11.30 2.69 0.16
CA ALA A 48 11.61 3.64 1.22
C ALA A 48 10.41 4.49 1.69
N HIS A 49 9.36 4.60 0.89
CA HIS A 49 8.15 5.36 1.22
C HIS A 49 7.05 4.49 1.83
N ARG A 50 7.24 3.17 1.90
CA ARG A 50 6.31 2.25 2.55
C ARG A 50 6.36 2.49 4.07
N ARG A 51 5.20 2.58 4.70
CA ARG A 51 5.08 2.78 6.14
C ARG A 51 4.50 1.54 6.80
N MET A 52 5.06 1.15 7.94
CA MET A 52 4.53 0.07 8.74
C MET A 52 3.18 0.48 9.34
N VAL A 53 2.20 -0.41 9.21
CA VAL A 53 0.85 -0.26 9.77
C VAL A 53 0.73 -1.07 11.05
N GLY A 54 1.31 -2.28 11.07
CA GLY A 54 1.22 -3.17 12.23
C GLY A 54 2.06 -4.44 12.07
N ILE A 55 2.13 -5.21 13.14
CA ILE A 55 2.85 -6.48 13.24
C ILE A 55 1.86 -7.55 13.73
N TYR A 56 1.76 -8.66 13.01
CA TYR A 56 0.77 -9.70 13.25
C TYR A 56 1.44 -11.07 13.41
N LYS A 57 0.72 -12.03 14.01
CA LYS A 57 1.23 -13.40 14.22
C LYS A 57 1.03 -14.29 13.01
N SER A 58 0.14 -13.92 12.09
CA SER A 58 -0.11 -14.66 10.87
C SER A 58 -0.40 -13.75 9.68
N LEU A 59 -0.21 -14.28 8.47
CA LEU A 59 -0.61 -13.61 7.24
C LEU A 59 -2.13 -13.34 7.21
N ALA A 60 -2.95 -14.27 7.73
CA ALA A 60 -4.39 -14.13 7.76
C ALA A 60 -4.84 -12.96 8.66
N GLU A 61 -4.20 -12.79 9.82
CA GLU A 61 -4.43 -11.63 10.69
C GLU A 61 -4.05 -10.33 10.00
N ALA A 62 -2.90 -10.27 9.33
CA ALA A 62 -2.48 -9.08 8.59
C ALA A 62 -3.44 -8.75 7.44
N ASP A 63 -3.90 -9.77 6.70
CA ASP A 63 -4.83 -9.63 5.57
C ASP A 63 -6.19 -9.06 6.02
N ALA A 64 -6.70 -9.54 7.15
CA ALA A 64 -7.97 -9.08 7.72
C ALA A 64 -7.96 -7.57 8.09
N GLN A 65 -6.78 -7.00 8.39
CA GLN A 65 -6.65 -5.59 8.74
C GLN A 65 -6.60 -4.66 7.52
N VAL A 66 -6.49 -5.19 6.31
CA VAL A 66 -6.46 -4.36 5.09
C VAL A 66 -7.88 -3.99 4.67
N PRO A 67 -8.25 -2.70 4.70
CA PRO A 67 -9.61 -2.28 4.39
C PRO A 67 -10.04 -2.68 2.97
N VAL A 68 -11.26 -3.20 2.81
CA VAL A 68 -11.79 -3.60 1.50
C VAL A 68 -12.05 -2.38 0.62
N ALA A 69 -12.80 -1.41 1.14
CA ALA A 69 -12.98 -0.13 0.48
C ALA A 69 -11.75 0.74 0.70
N ASP A 70 -11.29 1.44 -0.34
CA ASP A 70 -10.61 2.71 -0.09
C ASP A 70 -11.65 3.56 0.59
N ALA A 71 -11.52 3.76 1.92
CA ALA A 71 -12.55 4.37 2.77
C ALA A 71 -13.39 5.30 1.92
N GLU A 72 -14.61 4.84 1.56
CA GLU A 72 -15.46 5.50 0.58
C GLU A 72 -15.37 6.96 0.94
N SER A 73 -14.95 7.78 -0.03
CA SER A 73 -14.96 9.22 0.23
C SER A 73 -16.36 9.51 0.72
N PRO A 74 -16.53 9.98 1.97
CA PRO A 74 -17.85 10.12 2.56
C PRO A 74 -18.69 10.92 1.56
N PRO A 75 -20.01 10.66 1.42
CA PRO A 75 -20.81 11.42 0.48
C PRO A 75 -20.54 12.91 0.66
N ARG A 76 -20.49 13.66 -0.45
CA ARG A 76 -20.26 15.11 -0.38
C ARG A 76 -21.24 15.68 0.65
N PRO A 77 -20.75 16.37 1.70
CA PRO A 77 -21.65 16.82 2.76
C PRO A 77 -22.64 17.86 2.20
N ASP A 78 -23.92 17.65 2.49
CA ASP A 78 -25.00 18.53 2.06
C ASP A 78 -25.15 19.74 3.01
N GLY A 79 -25.47 20.90 2.44
CA GLY A 79 -25.95 22.09 3.17
C GLY A 79 -24.92 22.90 3.97
N ASP A 80 -23.74 22.35 4.28
CA ASP A 80 -22.69 23.03 5.08
C ASP A 80 -21.47 23.39 4.21
N PRO A 81 -21.22 24.70 3.95
CA PRO A 81 -20.08 25.15 3.16
C PRO A 81 -18.71 24.75 3.72
N GLU A 82 -18.52 24.74 5.04
CA GLU A 82 -17.23 24.42 5.68
C GLU A 82 -16.92 22.94 5.55
N ARG A 83 -17.91 22.08 5.82
CA ARG A 83 -17.77 20.63 5.64
C ARG A 83 -17.51 20.27 4.18
N ARG A 84 -18.11 20.99 3.24
CA ARG A 84 -17.87 20.83 1.80
C ARG A 84 -16.45 21.21 1.40
N ALA A 85 -15.94 22.35 1.87
CA ALA A 85 -14.56 22.77 1.61
C ALA A 85 -13.55 21.74 2.17
N ALA A 86 -13.74 21.28 3.42
CA ALA A 86 -12.88 20.26 4.03
C ALA A 86 -12.93 18.91 3.28
N TRP A 87 -14.10 18.56 2.72
CA TRP A 87 -14.24 17.37 1.88
C TRP A 87 -13.47 17.52 0.56
N GLU A 88 -13.58 18.66 -0.10
CA GLU A 88 -12.89 18.96 -1.36
C GLU A 88 -11.37 18.96 -1.18
N GLU A 89 -10.86 19.60 -0.12
CA GLU A 89 -9.44 19.57 0.25
C GLU A 89 -8.94 18.14 0.47
N ARG A 90 -9.73 17.30 1.18
CA ARG A 90 -9.38 15.89 1.40
C ARG A 90 -9.33 15.10 0.09
N GLN A 91 -10.25 15.35 -0.85
CA GLN A 91 -10.23 14.70 -2.17
C GLN A 91 -9.02 15.16 -3.00
N GLU A 92 -8.72 16.46 -3.00
CA GLU A 92 -7.57 17.01 -3.70
C GLU A 92 -6.25 16.44 -3.15
N LYS A 93 -6.12 16.36 -1.82
CA LYS A 93 -4.96 15.72 -1.19
C LYS A 93 -4.82 14.24 -1.58
N LYS A 94 -5.93 13.49 -1.65
CA LYS A 94 -5.94 12.10 -2.14
C LYS A 94 -5.51 12.04 -3.61
N ARG A 95 -6.05 12.90 -4.48
CA ARG A 95 -5.72 12.99 -5.91
C ARG A 95 -4.23 13.31 -6.12
N ARG A 96 -3.73 14.36 -5.47
CA ARG A 96 -2.32 14.78 -5.53
C ARG A 96 -1.37 13.68 -5.04
N ARG A 97 -1.72 12.99 -3.96
CA ARG A 97 -0.93 11.85 -3.47
C ARG A 97 -0.85 10.73 -4.52
N ARG A 98 -1.95 10.45 -5.21
CA ARG A 98 -2.00 9.46 -6.30
C ARG A 98 -1.19 9.92 -7.52
N GLU A 99 -1.31 11.16 -7.93
CA GLU A 99 -0.51 11.75 -9.02
C GLU A 99 0.99 11.69 -8.71
N LEU A 100 1.40 12.04 -7.50
CA LEU A 100 2.79 11.94 -7.06
C LEU A 100 3.30 10.49 -7.10
N MET A 101 2.49 9.54 -6.62
CA MET A 101 2.81 8.12 -6.68
C MET A 101 3.00 7.63 -8.13
N MET A 102 2.14 8.07 -9.05
CA MET A 102 2.23 7.72 -10.47
C MET A 102 3.44 8.37 -11.16
N ALA A 103 3.72 9.63 -10.86
CA ALA A 103 4.90 10.32 -11.37
C ALA A 103 6.20 9.65 -10.85
N GLU A 104 6.22 9.20 -9.61
CA GLU A 104 7.36 8.50 -9.03
C GLU A 104 7.55 7.10 -9.64
N LEU A 105 6.45 6.37 -9.88
CA LEU A 105 6.44 5.12 -10.66
C LEU A 105 7.10 5.31 -12.03
N GLN A 106 6.70 6.35 -12.77
CA GLN A 106 7.24 6.66 -14.09
C GLN A 106 8.73 7.00 -14.05
N ARG A 107 9.20 7.73 -13.03
CA ARG A 107 10.63 8.01 -12.85
C ARG A 107 11.41 6.74 -12.55
N TYR A 108 10.91 5.93 -11.62
CA TYR A 108 11.57 4.68 -11.23
C TYR A 108 11.69 3.71 -12.42
N SER A 109 10.68 3.62 -13.28
CA SER A 109 10.75 2.81 -14.51
C SER A 109 11.74 3.39 -15.54
N ALA A 110 11.87 4.72 -15.63
CA ALA A 110 12.82 5.37 -16.53
C ALA A 110 14.28 5.20 -16.08
N THR A 111 14.54 5.15 -14.76
CA THR A 111 15.90 4.97 -14.21
C THR A 111 16.31 3.51 -14.01
N GLY A 112 15.36 2.57 -14.06
CA GLY A 112 15.58 1.14 -13.80
C GLY A 112 16.12 0.31 -14.96
N SER A 113 16.42 0.91 -16.11
CA SER A 113 17.07 0.25 -17.26
C SER A 113 18.59 0.48 -17.23
N GLY A 114 19.23 0.02 -16.15
CA GLY A 114 20.68 0.10 -15.98
C GLY A 114 21.20 -1.14 -15.26
N ASP A 115 21.88 -2.00 -16.02
CA ASP A 115 22.84 -3.03 -15.60
C ASP A 115 22.53 -3.86 -14.35
N ARG A 116 22.11 -5.12 -14.57
CA ARG A 116 22.61 -6.23 -13.76
C ARG A 116 23.37 -7.16 -14.68
N ASP A 117 24.69 -7.01 -14.67
CA ASP A 117 25.61 -8.01 -15.18
C ASP A 117 25.36 -9.33 -14.42
N PRO A 118 25.03 -10.46 -15.09
CA PRO A 118 24.75 -11.73 -14.44
C PRO A 118 26.03 -12.49 -14.04
N ARG A 119 27.12 -11.78 -13.69
CA ARG A 119 28.41 -12.40 -13.37
C ARG A 119 28.99 -11.89 -12.05
N LEU A 120 28.35 -12.23 -10.93
CA LEU A 120 29.00 -12.39 -9.62
C LEU A 120 28.28 -13.49 -8.83
#